data_AF-A0A2C6C8R5-F1
#
_entry.id   AF-A0A2C6C8R5-F1
#
_cell.length_a   1.000
_cell.length_b   1.000
_cell.length_c   1.000
_cell.angle_alpha   90.00
_cell.angle_beta   90.00
_cell.angle_gamma   90.00
#
_symmetry.space_group_name_H-M   'P 1'
#
loop_
_entity.id
_entity.type
_entity.pdbx_description
1 polymer ?
#
loop_
_entity_poly.entity_id
_entity_poly.type
_entity_poly.pdbx_seq_one_letter_code
_entity_poly.pdbx_strand_id
1 'polypeptide(L)'
;MKKIILLFSHTLTEPQVKELKENWNCDKIIYMPDELKNNWMNVVDDVDINQFKKFLLDNLQKGDYVLIQGEWGLTYNMVNFAKENDFTPLYAGTTRKVTEYKEGDKVIKNSVFSHTSFKKYGG
;
A
#
# COMPACT_ATOMS: atom_id res chain seq x y z
N MET A 1 -9.17 -9.26 16.69
CA MET A 1 -9.40 -8.32 15.56
C MET A 1 -8.08 -8.07 14.89
N LYS A 2 -8.05 -8.02 13.55
CA LYS A 2 -6.80 -7.88 12.80
C LYS A 2 -6.41 -6.42 12.61
N LYS A 3 -5.11 -6.18 12.52
CA LYS A 3 -4.53 -4.87 12.21
C LYS A 3 -4.00 -4.85 10.78
N ILE A 4 -3.83 -3.66 10.24
CA ILE A 4 -3.10 -3.44 9.00
C ILE A 4 -2.10 -2.30 9.15
N ILE A 5 -0.87 -2.53 8.71
CA ILE A 5 0.13 -1.46 8.48
C ILE A 5 0.17 -1.11 7.01
N LEU A 6 0.34 0.17 6.71
CA LEU A 6 0.45 0.68 5.35
C LEU A 6 1.90 1.03 5.04
N LEU A 7 2.53 0.24 4.18
CA LEU A 7 3.70 0.61 3.40
C LEU A 7 3.21 1.17 2.06
N PHE A 8 2.60 2.35 2.12
CA PHE A 8 1.90 3.00 1.03
C PHE A 8 2.04 4.53 1.13
N SER A 9 2.23 5.20 -0.01
CA SER A 9 2.50 6.64 -0.07
C SER A 9 1.30 7.52 0.27
N HIS A 10 0.08 7.04 0.05
CA HIS A 10 -1.14 7.84 0.20
C HIS A 10 -1.97 7.42 1.41
N THR A 11 -2.81 8.33 1.87
CA THR A 11 -3.86 8.00 2.85
C THR A 11 -4.95 7.20 2.16
N LEU A 12 -5.51 6.21 2.85
CA LEU A 12 -6.65 5.46 2.33
C LEU A 12 -7.86 6.37 2.16
N THR A 13 -8.56 6.16 1.06
CA THR A 13 -9.87 6.77 0.78
C THR A 13 -10.97 6.12 1.64
N GLU A 14 -12.10 6.79 1.81
CA GLU A 14 -13.22 6.22 2.58
C GLU A 14 -13.68 4.84 2.06
N PRO A 15 -13.79 4.59 0.73
CA PRO A 15 -14.14 3.27 0.23
C PRO A 15 -13.14 2.18 0.61
N GLN A 16 -11.84 2.51 0.66
CA GLN A 16 -10.79 1.59 1.06
C GLN A 16 -10.89 1.23 2.54
N VAL A 17 -11.13 2.23 3.41
CA VAL A 17 -11.33 2.00 4.84
C VAL A 17 -12.58 1.12 5.07
N LYS A 18 -13.66 1.40 4.35
CA LYS A 18 -14.89 0.60 4.40
C LYS A 18 -14.65 -0.86 4.00
N GLU A 19 -13.93 -1.09 2.90
CA GLU A 19 -13.60 -2.46 2.46
C GLU A 19 -12.75 -3.21 3.49
N LEU A 20 -11.75 -2.58 4.10
CA LEU A 20 -10.92 -3.22 5.14
C LEU A 20 -11.77 -3.72 6.30
N LYS A 21 -12.78 -2.94 6.69
CA LYS A 21 -13.72 -3.31 7.74
C LYS A 21 -14.63 -4.46 7.31
N GLU A 22 -15.34 -4.30 6.19
CA GLU A 22 -16.40 -5.22 5.76
C GLU A 22 -15.87 -6.55 5.21
N ASN A 23 -14.82 -6.50 4.38
CA ASN A 23 -14.34 -7.68 3.65
C ASN A 23 -13.13 -8.34 4.32
N TRP A 24 -12.35 -7.56 5.08
CA TRP A 24 -11.09 -8.03 5.69
C TRP A 24 -11.15 -8.15 7.21
N ASN A 25 -12.25 -7.72 7.84
CA ASN A 25 -12.45 -7.70 9.29
C ASN A 25 -11.28 -6.99 10.02
N CYS A 26 -10.86 -5.85 9.46
CA CYS A 26 -9.74 -5.05 9.93
C CYS A 26 -10.20 -3.63 10.29
N ASP A 27 -10.29 -3.36 11.59
CA ASP A 27 -10.72 -2.07 12.13
C ASP A 27 -9.56 -1.18 12.60
N LYS A 28 -8.35 -1.74 12.71
CA LYS A 28 -7.17 -1.03 13.20
C LYS A 28 -6.16 -0.80 12.08
N ILE A 29 -6.09 0.44 11.63
CA ILE A 29 -5.16 0.92 10.61
C ILE A 29 -4.00 1.63 11.29
N ILE A 30 -2.77 1.23 10.98
CA ILE A 30 -1.54 1.82 11.50
C ILE A 30 -0.79 2.44 10.32
N TYR A 31 -0.59 3.75 10.40
CA TYR A 31 0.21 4.49 9.42
C TYR A 31 1.67 4.55 9.88
N MET A 32 2.58 4.55 8.92
CA MET A 32 3.99 4.86 9.20
C MET A 32 4.11 6.29 9.77
N PRO A 33 5.01 6.52 10.74
CA PRO A 33 5.44 7.87 11.10
C PRO A 33 5.98 8.63 9.88
N ASP A 34 5.91 9.96 9.90
CA ASP A 34 6.25 10.80 8.74
C ASP A 34 7.67 10.55 8.20
N GLU A 35 8.65 10.37 9.08
CA GLU A 35 10.04 10.05 8.70
C GLU A 35 10.11 8.74 7.89
N LEU A 36 9.51 7.68 8.43
CA LEU A 36 9.48 6.36 7.79
C LEU A 36 8.70 6.40 6.47
N LYS A 37 7.59 7.14 6.43
CA LYS A 37 6.79 7.33 5.22
C LYS A 37 7.57 8.07 4.14
N ASN A 38 8.31 9.11 4.49
CA ASN A 38 9.16 9.86 3.55
C ASN A 38 10.26 8.96 2.97
N ASN A 39 10.86 8.10 3.80
CA ASN A 39 11.85 7.12 3.33
C ASN A 39 11.26 6.10 2.36
N TRP A 40 10.03 5.63 2.62
CA TRP A 40 9.30 4.75 1.69
C TRP A 40 8.99 5.42 0.35
N MET A 41 8.66 6.72 0.37
CA MET A 41 8.26 7.47 -0.83
C MET A 41 9.44 7.92 -1.70
N ASN A 42 10.53 8.33 -1.08
CA ASN A 42 11.62 9.03 -1.78
C ASN A 42 12.65 8.10 -2.41
N VAL A 43 12.44 6.78 -2.36
CA VAL A 43 13.29 5.67 -2.86
C VAL A 43 14.61 6.15 -3.46
N VAL A 44 15.50 6.56 -2.58
CA VAL A 44 16.90 6.85 -2.90
C VAL A 44 17.62 5.51 -2.85
N ASP A 45 18.70 5.35 -3.60
CA ASP A 45 19.45 4.08 -3.74
C ASP A 45 19.99 3.49 -2.40
N ASP A 46 19.79 4.16 -1.26
CA ASP A 46 20.36 3.83 0.05
C ASP A 46 19.32 3.77 1.21
N VAL A 47 18.03 3.59 0.90
CA VAL A 47 17.02 3.42 1.97
C VAL A 47 17.27 2.13 2.75
N ASP A 48 17.64 2.24 4.03
CA ASP A 48 17.78 1.07 4.92
C ASP A 48 16.44 0.37 5.08
N ILE A 49 16.26 -0.79 4.46
CA ILE A 49 15.00 -1.54 4.52
C ILE A 49 14.67 -2.06 5.93
N ASN A 50 15.65 -2.17 6.82
CA ASN A 50 15.46 -2.76 8.13
C ASN A 50 14.56 -1.91 9.04
N GLN A 51 14.48 -0.60 8.80
CA GLN A 51 13.54 0.29 9.50
C GLN A 51 12.08 -0.14 9.28
N PHE A 52 11.71 -0.55 8.06
CA PHE A 52 10.35 -1.02 7.77
C PHE A 52 10.10 -2.39 8.38
N LYS A 53 11.08 -3.30 8.29
CA LYS A 53 11.00 -4.63 8.91
C LYS A 53 10.76 -4.54 10.41
N LYS A 54 11.57 -3.73 11.10
CA LYS A 54 11.43 -3.46 12.52
C LYS A 54 10.05 -2.87 12.84
N PHE A 55 9.60 -1.88 12.06
CA PHE A 55 8.29 -1.29 12.24
C PHE A 55 7.14 -2.31 12.13
N LEU A 56 7.22 -3.28 11.20
CA LEU A 56 6.24 -4.36 11.10
C LEU A 56 6.29 -5.28 12.35
N LEU A 57 7.48 -5.72 12.76
CA LEU A 57 7.65 -6.61 13.92
C LEU A 57 7.18 -5.99 15.24
N ASP A 58 7.41 -4.70 15.43
CA ASP A 58 7.04 -3.99 16.66
C ASP A 58 5.52 -3.80 16.80
N ASN A 59 4.75 -3.92 15.70
CA ASN A 59 3.35 -3.49 15.65
C ASN A 59 2.35 -4.60 15.25
N LEU A 60 2.81 -5.63 14.54
CA LEU A 60 1.98 -6.71 14.00
C LEU A 60 2.21 -8.03 14.71
N GLN A 61 1.20 -8.89 14.61
CA GLN A 61 1.29 -10.30 14.99
C GLN A 61 0.91 -11.20 13.81
N LYS A 62 1.16 -12.50 13.96
CA LYS A 62 0.77 -13.52 12.98
C LYS A 62 -0.68 -13.34 12.50
N GLY A 63 -0.87 -13.33 11.18
CA GLY A 63 -2.16 -13.20 10.52
C GLY A 63 -2.69 -11.77 10.36
N ASP A 64 -2.02 -10.76 10.92
CA ASP A 64 -2.29 -9.35 10.60
C ASP A 64 -1.88 -9.02 9.15
N TYR A 65 -2.38 -7.90 8.64
CA TYR A 65 -2.20 -7.49 7.26
C TYR A 65 -1.08 -6.45 7.10
N VAL A 66 -0.49 -6.41 5.92
CA VAL A 66 0.38 -5.30 5.49
C VAL A 66 -0.07 -4.87 4.11
N LEU A 67 -0.51 -3.62 3.93
CA LEU A 67 -0.70 -3.05 2.60
C LEU A 67 0.66 -2.59 2.08
N ILE A 68 1.16 -3.19 1.01
CA ILE A 68 2.48 -2.90 0.45
C ILE A 68 2.30 -2.47 -1.00
N GLN A 69 2.68 -1.24 -1.32
CA GLN A 69 2.66 -0.73 -2.69
C GLN A 69 3.60 0.49 -2.82
N GLY A 70 4.54 0.40 -3.75
CA GLY A 70 5.59 1.40 -3.96
C GLY A 70 6.57 0.97 -5.05
N GLU A 71 7.84 1.33 -4.92
CA GLU A 71 8.92 0.86 -5.81
C GLU A 71 9.06 -0.67 -5.74
N TRP A 72 9.40 -1.29 -6.87
CA TRP A 72 9.32 -2.73 -7.07
C TRP A 72 10.30 -3.52 -6.20
N GLY A 73 11.55 -3.09 -6.10
CA GLY A 73 12.57 -3.70 -5.25
C GLY A 73 12.19 -3.69 -3.77
N LEU A 74 11.80 -2.54 -3.24
CA LEU A 74 11.32 -2.42 -1.86
C LEU A 74 10.06 -3.27 -1.63
N THR A 75 9.10 -3.20 -2.56
CA THR A 75 7.84 -3.97 -2.48
C THR A 75 8.13 -5.47 -2.45
N TYR A 76 8.98 -5.98 -3.35
CA TYR A 76 9.33 -7.39 -3.41
C TYR A 76 9.94 -7.88 -2.09
N ASN A 77 10.92 -7.15 -1.57
CA ASN A 77 11.58 -7.48 -0.31
C ASN A 77 10.59 -7.49 0.86
N MET A 78 9.73 -6.48 0.97
CA MET A 78 8.78 -6.39 2.08
C MET A 78 7.64 -7.41 1.98
N VAL A 79 7.23 -7.81 0.77
CA VAL A 79 6.26 -8.90 0.57
C VAL A 79 6.84 -10.22 1.07
N ASN A 80 8.09 -10.53 0.73
CA ASN A 80 8.75 -11.76 1.19
C ASN A 80 8.92 -11.76 2.71
N PHE A 81 9.42 -10.66 3.26
CA PHE A 81 9.56 -10.50 4.70
C PHE A 81 8.22 -10.66 5.44
N ALA A 82 7.14 -10.08 4.91
CA ALA A 82 5.81 -10.25 5.50
C ALA A 82 5.37 -11.72 5.51
N LYS A 83 5.60 -12.46 4.42
CA LYS A 83 5.27 -13.89 4.34
C LYS A 83 6.10 -14.74 5.30
N GLU A 84 7.40 -14.48 5.40
CA GLU A 84 8.32 -15.18 6.32
C GLU A 84 7.92 -15.01 7.79
N ASN A 85 7.25 -13.91 8.14
CA ASN A 85 6.77 -13.62 9.49
C ASN A 85 5.26 -13.91 9.69
N ASP A 86 4.66 -14.71 8.80
CA ASP A 86 3.22 -15.06 8.83
C ASP A 86 2.26 -13.85 8.82
N PHE A 87 2.69 -12.70 8.30
CA PHE A 87 1.79 -11.60 7.98
C PHE A 87 1.15 -11.84 6.60
N THR A 88 0.01 -11.21 6.35
CA THR A 88 -0.70 -11.31 5.08
C THR A 88 -0.47 -10.03 4.25
N PRO A 89 0.45 -10.04 3.26
CA PRO A 89 0.69 -8.88 2.42
C PRO A 89 -0.45 -8.68 1.39
N LEU A 90 -0.94 -7.45 1.30
CA LEU A 90 -2.00 -6.99 0.41
C LEU A 90 -1.49 -5.88 -0.52
N TYR A 91 -2.12 -5.71 -1.68
CA TYR A 91 -2.00 -4.52 -2.54
C TYR A 91 -3.39 -3.98 -2.92
N ALA A 92 -3.45 -2.70 -3.28
CA ALA A 92 -4.68 -2.06 -3.74
C ALA A 92 -4.82 -2.21 -5.26
N GLY A 93 -5.81 -2.97 -5.72
CA GLY A 93 -6.17 -3.03 -7.12
C GLY A 93 -6.82 -1.72 -7.57
N THR A 94 -6.35 -1.16 -8.69
CA THR A 94 -6.92 0.05 -9.27
C THR A 94 -7.34 -0.18 -10.73
N THR A 95 -8.39 0.52 -11.14
CA THR A 95 -8.76 0.69 -12.55
C THR A 95 -8.33 2.08 -12.99
N ARG A 96 -7.93 2.19 -14.26
CA ARG A 96 -7.54 3.47 -14.86
C ARG A 96 -8.47 3.78 -16.02
N LYS A 97 -9.19 4.91 -15.93
CA LYS A 97 -9.95 5.48 -17.04
C LYS A 97 -9.17 6.67 -17.61
N VAL A 98 -8.92 6.65 -18.92
CA VAL A 98 -8.23 7.72 -19.62
C VAL A 98 -9.20 8.37 -20.59
N THR A 99 -9.31 9.69 -20.55
CA THR A 99 -10.03 10.48 -21.56
C THR A 99 -9.08 11.50 -22.16
N GLU A 100 -9.09 11.60 -23.48
CA GLU A 100 -8.29 12.58 -24.22
C GLU A 100 -9.21 13.44 -25.06
N TYR A 101 -9.01 14.76 -25.03
CA TYR A 101 -9.76 15.71 -25.85
C TYR A 101 -8.85 16.83 -26.34
N LYS A 102 -9.22 17.43 -27.48
CA LYS A 102 -8.49 18.58 -28.05
C LYS A 102 -9.09 19.88 -27.55
N GLU A 103 -8.23 20.81 -27.15
CA GLU A 103 -8.58 22.17 -26.77
C GLU A 103 -7.68 23.13 -27.58
N GLY A 104 -8.17 23.56 -28.73
CA GLY A 104 -7.36 24.26 -29.74
C GLY A 104 -6.21 23.38 -30.25
N ASP A 105 -4.98 23.88 -30.16
CA ASP A 105 -3.76 23.16 -30.55
C ASP A 105 -3.23 22.22 -29.45
N LYS A 106 -3.93 22.12 -28.31
CA LYS A 106 -3.52 21.28 -27.17
C LYS A 106 -4.29 19.96 -27.17
N VAL A 107 -3.61 18.88 -26.76
CA VAL A 107 -4.22 17.60 -26.39
C VAL A 107 -4.22 17.52 -24.87
N ILE A 108 -5.40 17.47 -24.27
CA ILE A 108 -5.57 17.30 -22.83
C ILE A 108 -5.84 15.84 -22.53
N LYS A 109 -5.09 15.28 -21.58
CA LYS A 109 -5.25 13.91 -21.10
C LYS A 109 -5.64 13.93 -19.63
N ASN A 110 -6.79 13.34 -19.33
CA ASN A 110 -7.25 13.10 -17.97
C ASN A 110 -7.14 11.61 -17.64
N SER A 111 -6.49 11.27 -16.54
CA SER A 111 -6.36 9.89 -16.04
C SER A 111 -6.98 9.79 -14.65
N VAL A 112 -8.08 9.05 -14.56
CA VAL A 112 -8.80 8.79 -13.30
C VAL A 112 -8.46 7.39 -12.82
N PHE A 113 -7.99 7.29 -11.58
CA PHE A 113 -7.68 6.02 -10.93
C PHE A 113 -8.72 5.73 -9.85
N SER A 114 -9.35 4.57 -9.93
CA SER A 114 -10.39 4.16 -8.97
C SER A 114 -10.00 2.85 -8.31
N HIS A 115 -10.09 2.83 -6.98
CA HIS A 115 -9.92 1.62 -6.17
C HIS A 115 -10.96 0.57 -6.56
N THR A 116 -10.55 -0.70 -6.62
CA THR A 116 -11.43 -1.84 -6.94
C THR A 116 -11.58 -2.78 -5.75
N SER A 117 -10.46 -3.37 -5.31
CA SER A 117 -10.40 -4.21 -4.13
C SER A 117 -8.97 -4.34 -3.63
N PHE A 118 -8.79 -4.72 -2.36
CA PHE A 118 -7.53 -5.27 -1.89
C PHE A 118 -7.36 -6.71 -2.35
N LYS A 119 -6.12 -7.11 -2.61
CA LYS A 119 -5.76 -8.45 -3.07
C LYS A 119 -4.52 -8.94 -2.35
N LYS A 120 -4.41 -10.25 -2.11
CA LYS A 120 -3.21 -10.86 -1.51
C LYS A 120 -2.10 -10.96 -2.55
N TYR A 121 -0.86 -10.76 -2.12
CA TYR A 121 0.30 -11.07 -2.95
C TYR A 121 0.53 -12.59 -3.08
N GLY A 122 0.47 -13.12 -4.30
CA GLY A 122 0.66 -14.55 -4.58
C GLY A 122 -0.53 -15.43 -4.20
N GLY A 123 -1.72 -14.84 -4.10
CA GLY A 123 -3.00 -15.57 -4.12
C GLY A 123 -3.48 -15.82 -5.54
#